data_AF-A0A804K786-F1
#
_entry.id   AF-A0A804K786-F1
#
_cell.length_a   1.000
_cell.length_b   1.000
_cell.length_c   1.000
_cell.angle_alpha   90.00
_cell.angle_beta   90.00
_cell.angle_gamma   90.00
#
_symmetry.space_group_name_H-M   'P 1'
#
loop_
_entity.id
_entity.type
_entity.pdbx_description
1 polymer ?
#
loop_
_entity_poly.entity_id
_entity_poly.type
_entity_poly.pdbx_seq_one_letter_code
_entity_poly.pdbx_strand_id
1 'polypeptide(L)'
;NILEARDSLPISKLKSNILQLLVENDVIVVCGETGCGKTTQVPQFILDDMIQSGLGGYCNIVCTQPRRLAAISVAERVSDERCEPSPGSDGSLVGYQVRLDVARNEKTKLLFCTTGILLRKLAVNKDLAGITHVIVDEVHERSLLA
;
A
#
# COMPACT_ATOMS: atom_id res chain seq x y z
N ASN A 1 12.59 16.81 9.48
CA ASN A 1 11.89 16.88 8.17
C ASN A 1 11.16 15.54 7.93
N ILE A 2 9.99 15.50 7.27
CA ILE A 2 9.26 14.24 6.99
C ILE A 2 10.11 13.29 6.13
N LEU A 3 10.85 13.81 5.16
CA LEU A 3 11.74 13.01 4.30
C LEU A 3 12.89 12.40 5.11
N GLU A 4 13.55 13.17 5.97
CA GLU A 4 14.61 12.66 6.86
C GLU A 4 14.08 11.54 7.78
N ALA A 5 12.85 11.67 8.29
CA ALA A 5 12.23 10.65 9.11
C ALA A 5 12.01 9.35 8.31
N ARG A 6 11.53 9.44 7.07
CA ARG A 6 11.38 8.28 6.16
C ARG A 6 12.73 7.66 5.82
N ASP A 7 13.74 8.46 5.49
CA ASP A 7 15.08 7.99 5.14
C ASP A 7 15.80 7.31 6.31
N SER A 8 15.46 7.68 7.55
CA SER A 8 16.01 7.05 8.75
C SER A 8 15.45 5.64 9.03
N LEU A 9 14.33 5.25 8.40
CA LEU A 9 13.73 3.92 8.61
C LEU A 9 14.64 2.83 8.03
N PRO A 10 14.83 1.69 8.73
CA PRO A 10 15.69 0.61 8.25
C PRO A 10 15.34 0.11 6.84
N ILE A 11 14.04 0.05 6.50
CA ILE A 11 13.57 -0.42 5.18
C ILE A 11 14.04 0.48 4.03
N SER A 12 14.34 1.76 4.28
CA SER A 12 14.72 2.72 3.25
C SER A 12 16.04 2.37 2.58
N LYS A 13 16.95 1.69 3.30
CA LYS A 13 18.20 1.14 2.74
C LYS A 13 17.97 0.02 1.73
N LEU A 14 16.81 -0.62 1.75
CA LEU A 14 16.45 -1.73 0.88
C LEU A 14 15.60 -1.29 -0.32
N LYS A 15 15.26 0.00 -0.45
CA LYS A 15 14.37 0.53 -1.50
C LYS A 15 14.75 0.02 -2.90
N SER A 16 15.99 0.26 -3.33
CA SER A 16 16.43 -0.09 -4.69
C SER A 16 16.41 -1.60 -4.92
N ASN A 17 16.77 -2.40 -3.91
CA ASN A 17 16.75 -3.86 -4.00
C ASN A 17 15.30 -4.38 -4.14
N ILE A 18 14.37 -3.87 -3.31
CA ILE A 18 12.96 -4.24 -3.38
C ILE A 18 12.37 -3.94 -4.76
N LEU A 19 12.64 -2.75 -5.30
CA LEU A 19 12.16 -2.35 -6.63
C LEU A 19 12.76 -3.23 -7.74
N GLN A 20 14.05 -3.52 -7.67
CA GLN A 20 14.69 -4.42 -8.63
C GLN A 20 14.09 -5.84 -8.57
N LEU A 21 13.89 -6.40 -7.37
CA LEU A 21 13.29 -7.71 -7.22
C LEU A 21 11.86 -7.77 -7.76
N LEU A 22 11.08 -6.69 -7.67
CA LEU A 22 9.73 -6.59 -8.26
C LEU A 22 9.74 -6.54 -9.79
N VAL A 23 10.81 -6.03 -10.40
CA VAL A 23 10.99 -6.07 -11.87
C VAL A 23 11.33 -7.49 -12.33
N GLU A 24 12.12 -8.21 -11.54
CA GLU A 24 12.64 -9.53 -11.89
C GLU A 24 11.70 -10.68 -11.51
N ASN A 25 10.74 -10.45 -10.62
CA ASN A 25 9.88 -11.50 -10.05
C ASN A 25 8.44 -11.03 -9.89
N ASP A 26 7.50 -11.93 -10.20
CA ASP A 26 6.07 -11.68 -9.98
C ASP A 26 5.69 -11.62 -8.48
N VAL A 27 6.49 -12.28 -7.62
CA VAL A 27 6.24 -12.39 -6.18
C VAL A 27 7.54 -12.25 -5.42
N ILE A 28 7.52 -11.39 -4.39
CA ILE A 28 8.63 -11.23 -3.44
C ILE A 28 8.11 -11.33 -2.00
N VAL A 29 8.99 -11.69 -1.08
CA VAL A 29 8.70 -11.70 0.36
C VAL A 29 9.58 -10.67 1.05
N VAL A 30 8.96 -9.68 1.70
CA VAL A 30 9.67 -8.64 2.44
C VAL A 30 9.57 -8.91 3.94
N CYS A 31 10.69 -9.33 4.53
CA CYS A 31 10.80 -9.60 5.96
C CYS A 31 11.50 -8.45 6.68
N GLY A 32 11.08 -8.14 7.90
CA GLY A 32 11.73 -7.15 8.76
C GLY A 32 11.00 -7.01 10.09
N GLU A 33 11.69 -6.52 11.10
CA GLU A 33 11.13 -6.36 12.45
C GLU A 33 9.99 -5.33 12.51
N THR A 34 9.20 -5.35 13.58
CA THR A 34 8.20 -4.30 13.82
C THR A 34 8.88 -2.93 13.89
N GLY A 35 8.26 -1.91 13.28
CA GLY A 35 8.80 -0.55 13.28
C GLY A 35 9.88 -0.29 12.21
N CYS A 36 10.30 -1.28 11.41
CA CYS A 36 11.27 -1.03 10.35
C CYS A 36 10.72 -0.24 9.14
N GLY A 37 9.39 -0.06 9.07
CA GLY A 37 8.73 0.79 8.05
C GLY A 37 8.07 0.07 6.88
N LYS A 38 7.99 -1.26 6.86
CA LYS A 38 7.45 -2.05 5.72
C LYS A 38 6.08 -1.53 5.24
N THR A 39 5.12 -1.52 6.15
CA THR A 39 3.71 -1.19 5.90
C THR A 39 3.52 0.19 5.28
N THR A 40 4.29 1.19 5.73
CA THR A 40 4.17 2.56 5.25
C THR A 40 5.04 2.83 4.03
N GLN A 41 6.24 2.25 3.94
CA GLN A 41 7.22 2.64 2.92
C GLN A 41 7.21 1.78 1.66
N VAL A 42 7.01 0.45 1.75
CA VAL A 42 7.05 -0.42 0.56
C VAL A 42 6.02 -0.02 -0.50
N PRO A 43 4.74 0.24 -0.14
CA PRO A 43 3.78 0.69 -1.15
C PRO A 43 4.15 2.06 -1.75
N GLN A 44 4.75 2.95 -0.95
CA GLN A 44 5.21 4.26 -1.43
C GLN A 44 6.41 4.13 -2.37
N PHE A 45 7.33 3.20 -2.13
CA PHE A 45 8.46 2.95 -3.04
C PHE A 45 7.97 2.56 -4.42
N ILE A 46 7.00 1.65 -4.50
CA ILE A 46 6.39 1.20 -5.75
C ILE A 46 5.65 2.37 -6.43
N LEU A 47 4.86 3.13 -5.67
CA LEU A 47 4.12 4.26 -6.23
C LEU A 47 5.07 5.33 -6.79
N ASP A 48 6.10 5.70 -6.04
CA ASP A 48 7.07 6.71 -6.43
C ASP A 48 7.88 6.26 -7.65
N ASP A 49 8.28 4.98 -7.71
CA ASP A 49 8.99 4.40 -8.86
C ASP A 49 8.13 4.40 -10.13
N MET A 50 6.86 3.99 -10.02
CA MET A 50 5.91 4.04 -11.13
C MET A 50 5.68 5.47 -11.63
N ILE A 51 5.59 6.46 -10.73
CA ILE A 51 5.47 7.87 -11.10
C ILE A 51 6.74 8.34 -11.81
N GLN A 52 7.92 8.06 -11.27
CA GLN A 52 9.22 8.45 -11.82
C GLN A 52 9.48 7.81 -13.20
N SER A 53 8.98 6.61 -13.41
CA SER A 53 9.05 5.88 -14.69
C SER A 53 7.97 6.30 -15.71
N GLY A 54 7.14 7.31 -15.40
CA GLY A 54 6.08 7.78 -16.29
C GLY A 54 4.85 6.86 -16.38
N LEU A 55 4.78 5.85 -15.51
CA LEU A 55 3.69 4.85 -15.44
C LEU A 55 2.66 5.16 -14.32
N GLY A 56 2.78 6.30 -13.65
CA GLY A 56 1.91 6.68 -12.52
C GLY A 56 0.40 6.68 -12.84
N GLY A 57 0.03 6.96 -14.10
CA GLY A 57 -1.36 6.87 -14.55
C GLY A 57 -1.94 5.44 -14.49
N TYR A 58 -1.10 4.44 -14.81
CA TYR A 58 -1.45 3.02 -14.80
C TYR A 58 -1.33 2.37 -13.41
N CYS A 59 -0.63 3.02 -12.47
CA CYS A 59 -0.40 2.47 -11.15
C CYS A 59 -1.72 2.26 -10.38
N ASN A 60 -1.89 1.08 -9.76
CA ASN A 60 -3.01 0.79 -8.88
C ASN A 60 -2.58 -0.29 -7.88
N ILE A 61 -2.28 0.14 -6.65
CA ILE A 61 -1.74 -0.69 -5.58
C ILE A 61 -2.83 -0.94 -4.56
N VAL A 62 -3.01 -2.20 -4.17
CA VAL A 62 -3.87 -2.58 -3.03
C VAL A 62 -2.99 -3.19 -1.94
N CYS A 63 -3.04 -2.62 -0.73
CA CYS A 63 -2.35 -3.14 0.44
C CYS A 63 -3.38 -3.61 1.48
N THR A 64 -3.31 -4.87 1.88
CA THR A 64 -4.22 -5.41 2.90
C THR A 64 -3.67 -5.21 4.30
N GLN A 65 -4.56 -4.95 5.25
CA GLN A 65 -4.30 -4.91 6.68
C GLN A 65 -5.28 -5.86 7.40
N PRO A 66 -4.85 -6.54 8.49
CA PRO A 66 -5.69 -7.51 9.19
C PRO A 66 -6.86 -6.82 9.93
N ARG A 67 -6.69 -5.56 10.34
CA ARG A 67 -7.63 -4.82 11.17
C ARG A 67 -8.10 -3.53 10.49
N ARG A 68 -9.37 -3.16 10.73
CA ARG A 68 -9.98 -1.94 10.16
C ARG A 68 -9.21 -0.68 10.55
N LEU A 69 -8.90 -0.54 11.85
CA LEU A 69 -8.20 0.63 12.37
C LEU A 69 -6.80 0.76 11.76
N ALA A 70 -6.10 -0.36 11.53
CA ALA A 70 -4.80 -0.36 10.88
C ALA A 70 -4.87 0.12 9.42
N ALA A 71 -5.86 -0.34 8.64
CA ALA A 71 -6.07 0.14 7.27
C ALA A 71 -6.29 1.66 7.21
N ILE A 72 -7.11 2.20 8.12
CA ILE A 72 -7.41 3.64 8.20
C ILE A 72 -6.17 4.42 8.64
N SER A 73 -5.56 4.04 9.77
CA SER A 73 -4.44 4.79 10.35
C SER A 73 -3.21 4.78 9.45
N VAL A 74 -2.95 3.68 8.74
CA VAL A 74 -1.84 3.61 7.78
C VAL A 74 -2.11 4.51 6.58
N ALA A 75 -3.34 4.55 6.05
CA ALA A 75 -3.69 5.44 4.95
C ALA A 75 -3.53 6.91 5.35
N GLU A 76 -4.01 7.30 6.53
CA GLU A 76 -3.83 8.66 7.07
C GLU A 76 -2.35 8.99 7.21
N ARG A 77 -1.57 8.12 7.86
CA ARG A 77 -0.14 8.30 8.03
C ARG A 77 0.61 8.45 6.72
N VAL A 78 0.28 7.62 5.72
CA VAL A 78 0.93 7.65 4.40
C VAL A 78 0.52 8.90 3.62
N SER A 79 -0.73 9.36 3.72
CA SER A 79 -1.15 10.64 3.13
C SER A 79 -0.35 11.82 3.71
N ASP A 80 -0.21 11.85 5.03
CA ASP A 80 0.57 12.88 5.74
C ASP A 80 2.05 12.85 5.34
N GLU A 81 2.65 11.65 5.23
CA GLU A 81 4.04 11.46 4.78
C GLU A 81 4.29 11.93 3.33
N ARG A 82 3.23 12.04 2.54
CA ARG A 82 3.26 12.54 1.15
C ARG A 82 2.85 14.01 1.04
N CYS A 83 2.55 14.68 2.16
CA CYS A 83 2.00 16.03 2.19
C CYS A 83 0.71 16.16 1.35
N GLU A 84 -0.07 15.08 1.28
CA GLU A 84 -1.37 15.04 0.60
C GLU A 84 -2.49 15.39 1.60
N PRO A 85 -3.66 15.88 1.13
CA PRO A 85 -4.82 16.06 2.00
C PRO A 85 -5.35 14.71 2.51
N SER A 86 -6.44 14.70 3.29
CA SER A 86 -6.96 13.46 3.90
C SER A 86 -7.19 12.35 2.85
N PRO A 87 -7.02 11.06 3.21
CA PRO A 87 -7.19 9.97 2.26
C PRO A 87 -8.51 10.07 1.49
N GLY A 88 -8.47 9.83 0.18
CA GLY A 88 -9.63 9.89 -0.70
C GLY A 88 -10.20 11.28 -1.00
N SER A 89 -9.64 12.35 -0.45
CA SER A 89 -10.00 13.73 -0.82
C SER A 89 -9.39 14.15 -2.16
N ASP A 90 -9.89 15.25 -2.73
CA ASP A 90 -9.36 15.80 -3.98
C ASP A 90 -7.90 16.21 -3.82
N GLY A 91 -7.02 15.51 -4.53
CA GLY A 91 -5.56 15.72 -4.46
C GLY A 91 -4.80 14.66 -3.69
N SER A 92 -5.48 13.70 -3.06
CA SER A 92 -4.84 12.52 -2.46
C SER A 92 -4.81 11.34 -3.43
N LEU A 93 -3.64 10.73 -3.59
CA LEU A 93 -3.42 9.45 -4.26
C LEU A 93 -3.60 8.27 -3.30
N VAL A 94 -3.69 8.54 -2.00
CA VAL A 94 -3.84 7.54 -0.94
C VAL A 94 -5.31 7.41 -0.55
N GLY A 95 -5.75 6.20 -0.24
CA GLY A 95 -7.10 5.95 0.21
C GLY A 95 -7.19 4.72 1.10
N TYR A 96 -8.35 4.55 1.73
CA TYR A 96 -8.68 3.29 2.39
C TYR A 96 -10.08 2.78 2.03
N GLN A 97 -10.27 1.48 2.23
CA GLN A 97 -11.57 0.85 2.16
C GLN A 97 -11.70 -0.24 3.22
N VAL A 98 -12.67 -0.09 4.11
CA VAL A 98 -13.04 -1.10 5.10
C VAL A 98 -14.56 -1.35 5.05
N ARG A 99 -15.06 -2.27 5.88
CA ARG A 99 -16.50 -2.54 5.92
C ARG A 99 -17.24 -1.29 6.42
N LEU A 100 -18.21 -0.83 5.63
CA LEU A 100 -19.07 0.33 5.90
C LEU A 100 -18.37 1.70 5.91
N ASP A 101 -17.09 1.78 5.56
CA ASP A 101 -16.35 3.03 5.59
C ASP A 101 -15.30 3.06 4.47
N VAL A 102 -15.30 4.13 3.69
CA VAL A 102 -14.56 4.25 2.43
C VAL A 102 -14.08 5.67 2.24
N ALA A 103 -12.77 5.82 2.03
CA ALA A 103 -12.15 7.07 1.65
C ALA A 103 -11.25 6.84 0.43
N ARG A 104 -11.83 6.94 -0.76
CA ARG A 104 -11.13 6.82 -2.06
C ARG A 104 -11.87 7.61 -3.14
N ASN A 105 -11.14 8.04 -4.16
CA ASN A 105 -11.69 8.66 -5.36
C ASN A 105 -11.04 8.04 -6.62
N GLU A 106 -11.34 8.61 -7.79
CA GLU A 106 -10.80 8.13 -9.08
C GLU A 106 -9.28 8.34 -9.22
N LYS A 107 -8.72 9.27 -8.45
CA LYS A 107 -7.28 9.57 -8.42
C LYS A 107 -6.51 8.66 -7.46
N THR A 108 -7.18 7.93 -6.57
CA THR A 108 -6.53 7.01 -5.63
C THR A 108 -5.73 5.94 -6.37
N LYS A 109 -4.42 5.89 -6.12
CA LYS A 109 -3.46 4.91 -6.67
C LYS A 109 -2.98 3.92 -5.63
N LEU A 110 -3.03 4.27 -4.35
CA LEU A 110 -2.64 3.41 -3.23
C LEU A 110 -3.83 3.24 -2.28
N LEU A 111 -4.42 2.05 -2.29
CA LEU A 111 -5.57 1.70 -1.47
C LEU A 111 -5.17 0.75 -0.33
N PHE A 112 -5.26 1.21 0.92
CA PHE A 112 -5.19 0.35 2.08
C PHE A 112 -6.57 -0.24 2.38
N CYS A 113 -6.68 -1.55 2.59
CA CYS A 113 -7.97 -2.17 2.85
C CYS A 113 -7.87 -3.35 3.80
N THR A 114 -9.00 -3.84 4.31
CA THR A 114 -8.99 -5.11 5.03
C THR A 114 -8.94 -6.29 4.08
N THR A 115 -8.39 -7.44 4.52
CA THR A 115 -8.36 -8.68 3.73
C THR A 115 -9.74 -9.05 3.17
N GLY A 116 -10.80 -8.89 3.97
CA GLY A 116 -12.17 -9.15 3.53
C GLY A 116 -12.66 -8.25 2.37
N ILE A 117 -12.13 -7.03 2.24
CA ILE A 117 -12.43 -6.15 1.10
C ILE A 117 -11.73 -6.66 -0.17
N LEU A 118 -10.47 -7.06 -0.08
CA LEU A 118 -9.75 -7.65 -1.22
C LEU A 118 -10.41 -8.97 -1.68
N LEU A 119 -10.78 -9.85 -0.75
CA LEU A 119 -11.49 -11.10 -1.07
C LEU A 119 -12.82 -10.84 -1.77
N ARG A 120 -13.57 -9.81 -1.38
CA ARG A 120 -14.80 -9.42 -2.08
C ARG A 120 -14.52 -8.90 -3.49
N LYS A 121 -13.44 -8.14 -3.70
CA LYS A 121 -13.01 -7.70 -5.03
C LYS A 121 -12.66 -8.91 -5.91
N LEU A 122 -11.90 -9.87 -5.39
CA LEU A 122 -11.57 -11.13 -6.07
C LEU A 122 -12.81 -11.94 -6.46
N ALA A 123 -13.83 -11.99 -5.62
CA ALA A 123 -15.07 -12.71 -5.92
C ALA A 123 -15.80 -12.15 -7.15
N VAL A 124 -15.65 -10.86 -7.44
CA VAL A 124 -16.29 -10.17 -8.57
C VAL A 124 -15.34 -10.06 -9.78
N ASN A 125 -14.06 -9.80 -9.54
CA ASN A 125 -13.00 -9.65 -10.54
C ASN A 125 -11.88 -10.65 -10.22
N LYS A 126 -12.01 -11.87 -10.74
CA LYS A 126 -11.13 -13.01 -10.40
C LYS A 126 -9.67 -12.76 -10.77
N ASP A 127 -9.44 -12.02 -11.84
CA ASP A 127 -8.08 -11.74 -12.35
C ASP A 127 -7.51 -10.43 -11.79
N LEU A 128 -8.25 -9.75 -10.90
CA LEU A 128 -7.92 -8.42 -10.37
C LEU A 128 -7.55 -7.41 -11.49
N ALA A 129 -8.20 -7.53 -12.65
CA ALA A 129 -7.95 -6.68 -13.81
C ALA A 129 -7.94 -5.19 -13.41
N GLY A 130 -6.86 -4.49 -13.78
CA GLY A 130 -6.64 -3.09 -13.46
C GLY A 130 -5.91 -2.82 -12.13
N ILE A 131 -5.61 -3.82 -11.31
CA ILE A 131 -4.69 -3.71 -10.16
C ILE A 131 -3.30 -4.12 -10.64
N THR A 132 -2.30 -3.26 -10.41
CA THR A 132 -0.91 -3.53 -10.82
C THR A 132 -0.11 -4.23 -9.73
N HIS A 133 -0.39 -3.96 -8.45
CA HIS A 133 0.32 -4.56 -7.34
C HIS A 133 -0.64 -4.90 -6.20
N VAL A 134 -0.45 -6.08 -5.61
CA VAL A 134 -1.13 -6.51 -4.40
C VAL A 134 -0.08 -6.74 -3.31
N ILE A 135 -0.26 -6.09 -2.17
CA ILE A 135 0.58 -6.23 -1.00
C ILE A 135 -0.25 -6.89 0.09
N VAL A 136 0.20 -8.06 0.54
CA VAL A 136 -0.42 -8.76 1.67
C VAL A 136 0.46 -8.51 2.89
N ASP A 137 0.03 -7.58 3.74
CA ASP A 137 0.77 -7.24 4.96
C ASP A 137 0.41 -8.16 6.13
N GLU A 138 1.26 -8.20 7.15
CA GLU A 138 1.04 -8.93 8.41
C GLU A 138 0.76 -10.43 8.22
N VAL A 139 1.30 -11.06 7.17
CA VAL A 139 1.11 -12.50 6.86
C VAL A 139 1.54 -13.46 7.97
N HIS A 140 2.36 -12.98 8.90
CA HIS A 140 2.77 -13.74 10.08
C HIS A 140 1.67 -13.84 11.14
N GLU A 141 0.74 -12.86 11.18
CA GLU A 141 -0.51 -13.00 11.90
C GLU A 141 -1.30 -14.08 11.14
N ARG A 142 -1.20 -15.34 11.59
CA ARG A 142 -2.07 -16.44 11.11
C ARG A 142 -3.51 -16.07 11.45
N SER A 143 -4.13 -15.29 10.58
CA SER A 143 -5.54 -14.96 10.65
C SER A 143 -6.28 -16.24 10.36
N LEU A 144 -6.59 -16.99 11.41
CA LEU A 144 -7.60 -18.04 11.35
C LEU A 144 -8.86 -17.35 10.86
N LEU A 145 -9.23 -17.61 9.60
CA LEU A 145 -10.61 -17.47 9.17
C LEU A 145 -11.40 -18.46 10.03
N ALA A 146 -11.81 -17.99 11.21
CA ALA A 146 -12.75 -18.65 12.11
C ALA A 146 -14.10 -17.96 11.97
#